data_AF-A0A7H8R5E4-F1
#
_entry.id   AF-A0A7H8R5E4-F1
#
_cell.length_a   1.000
_cell.length_b   1.000
_cell.length_c   1.000
_cell.angle_alpha   90.00
_cell.angle_beta   90.00
_cell.angle_gamma   90.00
#
_symmetry.space_group_name_H-M   'P 1'
#
loop_
_entity.id
_entity.type
_entity.pdbx_description
1 polymer ?
#
loop_
_entity_poly.entity_id
_entity_poly.type
_entity_poly.pdbx_seq_one_letter_code
_entity_poly.pdbx_strand_id
1 'polypeptide(L)'
;LGQVCYYRTTTKPNNNSLSLGSLGLPDWHLLTQTGITDAVRTRGLATIGGKGEVLKMASEYLETIHTWFPVIQPTRYYQQMAVVWSQPRPDLGLQALATFLLTCTPENEKLTSQTLSLYTFVKSIIGALESTGVNTLELIHVRLLLAIFEAGHGIIHAAYISIGATIRAAAALGFDNIHTNQAVLECLDPPINVEDAKQTWRGIMCIDNTSITLFVFWANLQRPNNDSCVFSAEAFLASAVEDILDHFQHLEYKHSAVALDSLPIFVSQSIFKAAVVLTHELKYTSRLDVRKSLMSCKVMLKRISKRWLVGKQYLEYLETDQ
;
A
#
# COMPACT_ATOMS: atom_id res chain seq x y z
N LEU A 1 -18.60 -23.33 16.78
CA LEU A 1 -18.10 -24.29 15.79
C LEU A 1 -16.59 -24.32 15.88
N GLY A 2 -16.05 -25.26 16.66
CA GLY A 2 -14.62 -25.38 16.91
C GLY A 2 -14.37 -26.74 17.52
N GLN A 3 -14.47 -27.79 16.71
CA GLN A 3 -13.98 -29.10 17.12
C GLN A 3 -12.46 -28.99 17.24
N VAL A 4 -11.94 -29.32 18.42
CA VAL A 4 -10.50 -29.50 18.65
C VAL A 4 -10.06 -30.65 17.76
N CYS A 5 -9.36 -30.34 16.67
CA CYS A 5 -8.72 -31.34 15.83
C CYS A 5 -7.55 -31.95 16.61
N TYR A 6 -7.78 -33.11 17.23
CA TYR A 6 -6.71 -33.94 17.73
C TYR A 6 -6.00 -34.59 16.54
N TYR A 7 -4.86 -34.02 16.13
CA TYR A 7 -3.99 -34.69 15.16
C TYR A 7 -3.50 -36.00 15.78
N ARG A 8 -3.99 -37.14 15.25
CA ARG A 8 -3.46 -38.45 15.60
C ARG A 8 -2.11 -38.59 14.91
N THR A 9 -1.02 -38.52 15.68
CA THR A 9 0.32 -38.83 15.20
C THR A 9 0.35 -40.31 14.80
N THR A 10 0.26 -40.60 13.50
CA THR A 10 0.51 -41.95 13.00
C THR A 10 2.00 -42.21 13.13
N THR A 11 2.39 -43.10 14.03
CA THR A 11 3.73 -43.67 14.07
C THR A 11 3.98 -44.40 12.74
N LYS A 12 4.77 -43.79 11.85
CA LYS A 12 5.26 -44.50 10.66
C LYS A 12 6.21 -45.62 11.14
N PRO A 13 6.10 -46.84 10.59
CA PRO A 13 7.05 -47.90 10.89
C PRO A 13 8.42 -47.49 10.36
N ASN A 14 9.46 -47.75 11.17
CA ASN A 14 10.86 -47.53 10.85
C ASN A 14 11.18 -47.97 9.41
N ASN A 15 11.51 -47.00 8.56
CA ASN A 15 12.50 -47.17 7.49
C ASN A 15 12.89 -45.80 6.94
N ASN A 16 14.19 -45.51 7.04
CA ASN A 16 14.93 -44.37 6.51
C ASN A 16 14.34 -43.01 6.88
N SER A 17 14.87 -42.44 7.97
CA SER A 17 14.75 -41.02 8.27
C SER A 17 15.26 -40.20 7.08
N LEU A 18 14.35 -39.80 6.19
CA LEU A 18 14.57 -38.66 5.31
C LEU A 18 14.89 -37.49 6.24
N SER A 19 16.16 -37.07 6.25
CA SER A 19 16.55 -35.88 6.99
C SER A 19 15.69 -34.73 6.46
N LEU A 20 14.99 -34.03 7.36
CA LEU A 20 14.10 -32.93 7.00
C LEU A 20 14.82 -31.83 6.21
N GLY A 21 16.16 -31.77 6.31
CA GLY A 21 17.04 -30.90 5.51
C GLY A 21 17.14 -31.25 4.02
N SER A 22 16.69 -32.43 3.57
CA SER A 22 16.71 -32.83 2.15
C SER A 22 15.56 -32.26 1.32
N LEU A 23 14.53 -31.68 1.97
CA LEU A 23 13.34 -31.15 1.32
C LEU A 23 13.43 -29.67 0.93
N GLY A 24 14.56 -29.00 1.19
CA GLY A 24 14.70 -27.55 0.93
C GLY A 24 13.69 -26.70 1.70
N LEU A 25 13.11 -27.24 2.78
CA LEU A 25 12.20 -26.51 3.65
C LEU A 25 12.96 -25.37 4.34
N PRO A 26 12.33 -24.19 4.50
CA PRO A 26 12.94 -23.09 5.25
C PRO A 26 13.29 -23.57 6.65
N ASP A 27 14.48 -23.22 7.12
CA ASP A 27 15.00 -23.63 8.41
C ASP A 27 14.05 -23.13 9.52
N TRP A 28 13.27 -24.02 10.14
CA TRP A 28 12.18 -23.67 11.06
C TRP A 28 12.68 -22.87 12.28
N HIS A 29 13.97 -22.95 12.60
CA HIS A 29 14.62 -22.14 13.63
C HIS A 29 14.60 -20.63 13.30
N LEU A 30 14.54 -20.25 12.02
CA LEU A 30 14.41 -18.86 11.56
C LEU A 30 13.01 -18.27 11.80
N LEU A 31 11.99 -19.12 12.01
CA LEU A 31 10.62 -18.69 12.30
C LEU A 31 10.38 -18.47 13.80
N THR A 32 11.40 -18.64 14.64
CA THR A 32 11.34 -18.19 16.04
C THR A 32 11.27 -16.66 16.09
N GLN A 33 10.64 -16.11 17.14
CA GLN A 33 10.56 -14.65 17.31
C GLN A 33 11.96 -13.98 17.31
N THR A 34 12.95 -14.64 17.90
CA THR A 34 14.35 -14.19 17.88
C THR A 34 14.96 -14.26 16.48
N GLY A 35 14.75 -15.35 15.75
CA GLY A 35 15.22 -15.51 14.37
C GLY A 35 14.62 -14.46 13.41
N ILE A 36 13.32 -14.21 13.52
CA ILE A 36 12.64 -13.15 12.76
C ILE A 36 13.23 -11.77 13.09
N THR A 37 13.42 -11.48 14.38
CA THR A 37 13.97 -10.21 14.84
C THR A 37 15.39 -9.98 14.31
N ASP A 38 16.24 -10.99 14.35
CA ASP A 38 17.62 -10.92 13.84
C ASP A 38 17.66 -10.77 12.31
N ALA A 39 16.81 -11.51 11.59
CA ALA A 39 16.70 -11.39 10.14
C ALA A 39 16.25 -10.00 9.71
N VAL A 40 15.23 -9.44 10.37
CA VAL A 40 14.74 -8.07 10.11
C VAL A 40 15.82 -7.04 10.40
N ARG A 41 16.50 -7.15 11.56
CA ARG A 41 17.59 -6.24 11.93
C ARG A 41 18.74 -6.30 10.93
N THR A 42 19.20 -7.50 10.58
CA THR A 42 20.31 -7.71 9.64
C THR A 42 19.95 -7.14 8.27
N ARG A 43 18.74 -7.42 7.78
CA ARG A 43 18.27 -6.85 6.51
C ARG A 43 18.15 -5.33 6.57
N GLY A 44 17.63 -4.79 7.68
CA GLY A 44 17.51 -3.36 7.93
C GLY A 44 18.85 -2.62 7.88
N LEU A 45 19.85 -3.13 8.60
CA LEU A 45 21.21 -2.57 8.60
C LEU A 45 21.86 -2.64 7.21
N ALA A 46 21.69 -3.73 6.49
CA ALA A 46 22.25 -3.89 5.15
C ALA A 46 21.58 -3.00 4.09
N THR A 47 20.31 -2.63 4.30
CA THR A 47 19.52 -1.87 3.32
C THR A 47 19.52 -0.37 3.60
N ILE A 48 19.20 0.01 4.84
CA ILE A 48 19.01 1.41 5.25
C ILE A 48 20.31 1.97 5.84
N GLY A 49 21.02 1.16 6.62
CA GLY A 49 22.20 1.61 7.38
C GLY A 49 21.91 1.82 8.86
N GLY A 50 22.74 2.66 9.49
CA GLY A 50 22.71 2.91 10.92
C GLY A 50 21.65 3.92 11.35
N LYS A 51 21.79 4.43 12.57
CA LYS A 51 20.83 5.38 13.18
C LYS A 51 20.67 6.65 12.34
N GLY A 52 21.76 7.19 11.79
CA GLY A 52 21.72 8.45 11.02
C GLY A 52 20.91 8.29 9.74
N GLU A 53 21.15 7.22 9.00
CA GLU A 53 20.46 6.89 7.75
C GLU A 53 18.98 6.58 7.98
N VAL A 54 18.66 5.86 9.05
CA VAL A 54 17.27 5.60 9.46
C VAL A 54 16.52 6.90 9.77
N LEU A 55 17.13 7.83 10.50
CA LEU A 55 16.48 9.11 10.83
C LEU A 55 16.31 10.00 9.60
N LYS A 56 17.25 9.96 8.65
CA LYS A 56 17.11 10.65 7.36
C LYS A 56 15.93 10.08 6.57
N MET A 57 15.83 8.75 6.45
CA MET A 57 14.70 8.07 5.82
C MET A 57 13.37 8.43 6.51
N ALA A 58 13.36 8.50 7.84
CA ALA A 58 12.18 8.89 8.59
C ALA A 58 11.73 10.33 8.28
N SER A 59 12.67 11.27 8.11
CA SER A 59 12.36 12.64 7.70
C SER A 59 11.75 12.69 6.30
N GLU A 60 12.36 11.98 5.35
CA GLU A 60 11.88 11.93 3.98
C GLU A 60 10.44 11.38 3.89
N TYR A 61 10.12 10.34 4.67
CA TYR A 61 8.76 9.83 4.76
C TYR A 61 7.77 10.86 5.31
N LEU A 62 8.16 11.58 6.36
CA LEU A 62 7.29 12.57 6.99
C LEU A 62 7.05 13.80 6.10
N GLU A 63 8.04 14.15 5.28
CA GLU A 63 7.97 15.25 4.32
C GLU A 63 7.22 14.87 3.03
N THR A 64 7.07 13.57 2.74
CA THR A 64 6.44 13.09 1.50
C THR A 64 5.11 12.36 1.77
N ILE A 65 5.15 11.08 2.14
CA ILE A 65 3.97 10.22 2.28
C ILE A 65 3.07 10.68 3.42
N HIS A 66 3.64 11.02 4.57
CA HIS A 66 2.85 11.39 5.75
C HIS A 66 1.97 12.61 5.53
N THR A 67 2.36 13.53 4.63
CA THR A 67 1.61 14.76 4.33
C THR A 67 0.20 14.49 3.82
N TRP A 68 -0.01 13.36 3.15
CA TRP A 68 -1.31 12.93 2.63
C TRP A 68 -1.81 11.61 3.22
N PHE A 69 -0.95 10.86 3.94
CA PHE A 69 -1.32 9.64 4.64
C PHE A 69 -0.82 9.61 6.10
N PRO A 70 -1.37 10.46 6.99
CA PRO A 70 -0.90 10.59 8.35
C PRO A 70 -1.47 9.51 9.28
N VAL A 71 -1.09 8.24 9.08
CA VAL A 71 -1.55 7.13 9.96
C VAL A 71 -0.60 6.84 11.13
N ILE A 72 0.62 7.35 11.07
CA ILE A 72 1.66 7.16 12.10
C ILE A 72 1.97 8.51 12.74
N GLN A 73 1.88 8.60 14.07
CA GLN A 73 2.18 9.85 14.78
C GLN A 73 3.68 10.20 14.68
N PRO A 74 4.05 11.41 14.21
CA PRO A 74 5.45 11.76 13.90
C PRO A 74 6.43 11.63 15.08
N THR A 75 6.03 12.09 16.28
CA THR A 75 6.89 12.09 17.46
C THR A 75 7.23 10.66 17.89
N ARG A 76 6.21 9.79 17.98
CA ARG A 76 6.37 8.37 18.28
C ARG A 76 7.21 7.68 17.21
N TYR A 77 6.93 7.96 15.94
CA TYR A 77 7.68 7.38 14.83
C TYR A 77 9.17 7.71 14.93
N TYR A 78 9.53 8.99 15.12
CA TYR A 78 10.93 9.39 15.28
C TYR A 78 11.62 8.73 16.48
N GLN A 79 10.92 8.67 17.62
CA GLN A 79 11.46 8.02 18.83
C GLN A 79 11.73 6.54 18.59
N GLN A 80 10.82 5.83 17.93
CA GLN A 80 10.98 4.41 17.57
C GLN A 80 12.12 4.21 16.56
N MET A 81 12.18 5.03 15.51
CA MET A 81 13.22 4.97 14.48
C MET A 81 14.62 5.27 15.04
N ALA A 82 14.73 6.10 16.09
CA ALA A 82 16.01 6.41 16.73
C ALA A 82 16.66 5.20 17.44
N VAL A 83 15.87 4.17 17.78
CA VAL A 83 16.31 2.98 18.55
C VAL A 83 16.02 1.65 17.84
N VAL A 84 15.50 1.68 16.60
CA VAL A 84 14.97 0.50 15.90
C VAL A 84 15.96 -0.67 15.78
N TRP A 85 17.27 -0.40 15.66
CA TRP A 85 18.30 -1.44 15.58
C TRP A 85 18.98 -1.76 16.91
N SER A 86 18.95 -0.85 17.88
CA SER A 86 19.51 -1.08 19.23
C SER A 86 18.54 -1.80 20.16
N GLN A 87 17.23 -1.61 19.94
CA GLN A 87 16.14 -2.30 20.63
C GLN A 87 15.25 -2.97 19.57
N PRO A 88 15.76 -4.03 18.90
CA PRO A 88 15.09 -4.56 17.73
C PRO A 88 13.78 -5.23 18.10
N ARG A 89 12.71 -4.73 17.48
CA ARG A 89 11.41 -5.39 17.44
C ARG A 89 11.05 -5.66 15.98
N PRO A 90 10.50 -6.84 15.65
CA PRO A 90 10.28 -7.21 14.27
C PRO A 90 9.26 -6.29 13.59
N ASP A 91 8.22 -5.85 14.30
CA ASP A 91 7.22 -4.90 13.82
C ASP A 91 7.81 -3.52 13.50
N LEU A 92 8.59 -2.93 14.40
CA LEU A 92 9.27 -1.65 14.18
C LEU A 92 10.34 -1.71 13.09
N GLY A 93 11.11 -2.80 13.04
CA GLY A 93 12.10 -3.01 12.00
C GLY A 93 11.46 -3.15 10.62
N LEU A 94 10.33 -3.87 10.54
CA LEU A 94 9.53 -3.91 9.32
C LEU A 94 8.94 -2.56 8.96
N GLN A 95 8.53 -1.75 9.95
CA GLN A 95 8.03 -0.40 9.69
C GLN A 95 9.12 0.48 9.05
N ALA A 96 10.36 0.42 9.54
CA ALA A 96 11.48 1.11 8.91
C ALA A 96 11.72 0.64 7.46
N LEU A 97 11.69 -0.68 7.22
CA LEU A 97 11.86 -1.25 5.88
C LEU A 97 10.71 -0.91 4.93
N ALA A 98 9.47 -0.92 5.40
CA ALA A 98 8.28 -0.56 4.62
C ALA A 98 8.29 0.93 4.26
N THR A 99 8.71 1.79 5.19
CA THR A 99 8.91 3.21 4.90
C THR A 99 10.00 3.41 3.85
N PHE A 100 11.12 2.70 3.96
CA PHE A 100 12.19 2.75 2.96
C PHE A 100 11.72 2.26 1.57
N LEU A 101 10.84 1.25 1.50
CA LEU A 101 10.24 0.83 0.23
C LEU A 101 9.46 1.97 -0.45
N LEU A 102 8.78 2.82 0.32
CA LEU A 102 8.02 3.96 -0.23
C LEU A 102 8.87 5.13 -0.71
N THR A 103 10.17 5.16 -0.36
CA THR A 103 11.14 6.12 -0.89
C THR A 103 11.88 5.56 -2.10
N CYS A 104 11.74 4.27 -2.41
CA CYS A 104 12.34 3.67 -3.60
C CYS A 104 11.60 4.13 -4.87
N THR A 105 12.34 4.60 -5.87
CA THR A 105 11.79 5.00 -7.18
C THR A 105 12.17 4.00 -8.28
N PRO A 106 11.36 3.87 -9.35
CA PRO A 106 11.71 3.02 -10.48
C PRO A 106 12.98 3.50 -11.21
N GLU A 107 13.86 2.57 -11.55
CA GLU A 107 15.02 2.82 -12.40
C GLU A 107 14.76 2.25 -13.79
N ASN A 108 15.01 3.03 -14.84
CA ASN A 108 14.74 2.62 -16.22
C ASN A 108 13.33 2.04 -16.40
N GLU A 109 12.35 2.69 -15.76
CA GLU A 109 10.94 2.32 -15.80
C GLU A 109 10.62 0.91 -15.27
N LYS A 110 11.44 0.38 -14.37
CA LYS A 110 11.25 -0.91 -13.70
C LYS A 110 11.65 -0.82 -12.23
N LEU A 111 11.08 -1.72 -11.41
CA LEU A 111 11.60 -1.94 -10.07
C LEU A 111 12.95 -2.66 -10.13
N THR A 112 13.90 -2.21 -9.32
CA THR A 112 15.20 -2.88 -9.22
C THR A 112 15.06 -4.25 -8.57
N SER A 113 16.01 -5.15 -8.82
CA SER A 113 16.07 -6.46 -8.15
C SER A 113 16.20 -6.33 -6.63
N GLN A 114 16.86 -5.26 -6.15
CA GLN A 114 17.02 -4.96 -4.73
C GLN A 114 15.68 -4.57 -4.09
N THR A 115 14.93 -3.67 -4.73
CA THR A 115 13.60 -3.26 -4.26
C THR A 115 12.63 -4.44 -4.26
N LEU A 116 12.62 -5.26 -5.30
CA LEU A 116 11.79 -6.47 -5.37
C LEU A 116 12.18 -7.50 -4.31
N SER A 117 13.49 -7.69 -4.07
CA SER A 117 14.00 -8.56 -3.01
C SER A 117 13.56 -8.07 -1.62
N LEU A 118 13.64 -6.77 -1.37
CA LEU A 118 13.20 -6.17 -0.11
C LEU A 118 11.68 -6.27 0.07
N TYR A 119 10.91 -5.96 -0.96
CA TYR A 119 9.45 -6.13 -0.97
C TYR A 119 9.04 -7.56 -0.62
N THR A 120 9.66 -8.55 -1.28
CA THR A 120 9.39 -9.98 -1.05
C THR A 120 9.78 -10.38 0.37
N PHE A 121 10.91 -9.86 0.88
CA PHE A 121 11.33 -10.10 2.26
C PHE A 121 10.32 -9.55 3.26
N VAL A 122 9.92 -8.28 3.15
CA VAL A 122 8.94 -7.66 4.05
C VAL A 122 7.63 -8.44 4.02
N LYS A 123 7.14 -8.79 2.82
CA LYS A 123 5.91 -9.57 2.67
C LYS A 123 5.99 -10.96 3.30
N SER A 124 7.15 -11.61 3.21
CA SER A 124 7.37 -12.93 3.83
C SER A 124 7.39 -12.86 5.36
N ILE A 125 8.03 -11.83 5.93
CA ILE A 125 8.06 -11.67 7.39
C ILE A 125 6.69 -11.30 7.93
N ILE A 126 5.88 -10.50 7.22
CA ILE A 126 4.48 -10.26 7.60
C ILE A 126 3.73 -11.59 7.72
N GLY A 127 3.82 -12.46 6.71
CA GLY A 127 3.18 -13.79 6.76
C GLY A 127 3.73 -14.68 7.88
N ALA A 128 5.03 -14.61 8.17
CA ALA A 128 5.63 -15.34 9.29
C ALA A 128 5.09 -14.85 10.65
N LEU A 129 5.00 -13.53 10.86
CA LEU A 129 4.42 -12.94 12.08
C LEU A 129 2.93 -13.28 12.22
N GLU A 130 2.19 -13.31 11.11
CA GLU A 130 0.79 -13.76 11.10
C GLU A 130 0.65 -15.22 11.52
N SER A 131 1.54 -16.09 11.05
CA SER A 131 1.53 -17.51 11.41
C SER A 131 1.80 -17.77 12.90
N THR A 132 2.48 -16.83 13.58
CA THR A 132 2.73 -16.88 15.03
C THR A 132 1.67 -16.13 15.85
N GLY A 133 0.65 -15.56 15.20
CA GLY A 133 -0.46 -14.85 15.84
C GLY A 133 -0.15 -13.40 16.21
N VAL A 134 0.95 -12.83 15.71
CA VAL A 134 1.32 -11.43 15.99
C VAL A 134 0.42 -10.48 15.19
N ASN A 135 -0.26 -9.58 15.90
CA ASN A 135 -1.09 -8.56 15.30
C ASN A 135 -1.05 -7.26 16.12
N THR A 136 -0.07 -6.40 15.85
CA THR A 136 0.14 -5.13 16.56
C THR A 136 -0.25 -3.93 15.70
N LEU A 137 -0.44 -2.76 16.32
CA LEU A 137 -0.70 -1.50 15.60
C LEU A 137 0.39 -1.22 14.55
N GLU A 138 1.65 -1.38 14.93
CA GLU A 138 2.82 -1.21 14.06
C GLU A 138 2.73 -2.15 12.85
N LEU A 139 2.32 -3.40 13.05
CA LEU A 139 2.15 -4.35 11.94
C LEU A 139 0.97 -3.97 11.04
N ILE A 140 -0.11 -3.38 11.56
CA ILE A 140 -1.17 -2.77 10.73
C ILE A 140 -0.59 -1.63 9.88
N HIS A 141 0.23 -0.75 10.46
CA HIS A 141 0.90 0.32 9.73
C HIS A 141 1.82 -0.22 8.64
N VAL A 142 2.63 -1.24 8.93
CA VAL A 142 3.47 -1.94 7.94
C VAL A 142 2.63 -2.45 6.75
N ARG A 143 1.51 -3.12 7.02
CA ARG A 143 0.64 -3.65 5.96
C ARG A 143 0.03 -2.54 5.11
N LEU A 144 -0.39 -1.43 5.72
CA LEU A 144 -0.88 -0.25 5.00
C LEU A 144 0.18 0.35 4.08
N LEU A 145 1.39 0.58 4.61
CA LEU A 145 2.51 1.13 3.83
C LEU A 145 2.88 0.19 2.67
N LEU A 146 2.85 -1.13 2.90
CA LEU A 146 3.10 -2.11 1.85
C LEU A 146 2.00 -2.12 0.78
N ALA A 147 0.73 -1.98 1.17
CA ALA A 147 -0.38 -1.87 0.22
C ALA A 147 -0.27 -0.61 -0.65
N ILE A 148 0.19 0.52 -0.09
CA ILE A 148 0.49 1.73 -0.85
C ILE A 148 1.61 1.48 -1.86
N PHE A 149 2.70 0.83 -1.43
CA PHE A 149 3.80 0.46 -2.33
C PHE A 149 3.29 -0.41 -3.49
N GLU A 150 2.51 -1.44 -3.18
CA GLU A 150 1.95 -2.34 -4.19
C GLU A 150 1.03 -1.61 -5.17
N ALA A 151 0.14 -0.76 -4.67
CA ALA A 151 -0.73 0.06 -5.52
C ALA A 151 0.08 1.04 -6.37
N GLY A 152 1.10 1.67 -5.80
CA GLY A 152 1.97 2.64 -6.46
C GLY A 152 2.80 2.05 -7.58
N HIS A 153 3.21 0.79 -7.45
CA HIS A 153 3.95 0.08 -8.49
C HIS A 153 3.09 -0.81 -9.38
N GLY A 154 1.76 -0.72 -9.27
CA GLY A 154 0.83 -1.46 -10.12
C GLY A 154 0.80 -2.97 -9.86
N ILE A 155 1.16 -3.40 -8.65
CA ILE A 155 1.04 -4.80 -8.19
C ILE A 155 -0.39 -5.01 -7.66
N ILE A 156 -1.39 -4.75 -8.51
CA ILE A 156 -2.78 -4.48 -8.10
C ILE A 156 -3.40 -5.68 -7.35
N HIS A 157 -3.17 -6.90 -7.79
CA HIS A 157 -3.68 -8.10 -7.08
C HIS A 157 -3.09 -8.26 -5.68
N ALA A 158 -1.80 -7.97 -5.54
CA ALA A 158 -1.13 -8.00 -4.25
C ALA A 158 -1.71 -6.91 -3.33
N ALA A 159 -1.85 -5.67 -3.83
CA ALA A 159 -2.43 -4.55 -3.09
C ALA A 159 -3.83 -4.89 -2.57
N TYR A 160 -4.68 -5.48 -3.42
CA TYR A 160 -6.04 -5.87 -3.07
C TYR A 160 -6.08 -6.93 -1.95
N ILE A 161 -5.21 -7.93 -2.01
CA ILE A 161 -5.11 -8.96 -0.95
C ILE A 161 -4.57 -8.33 0.34
N SER A 162 -3.52 -7.51 0.24
CA SER A 162 -2.89 -6.86 1.38
C SER A 162 -3.87 -5.95 2.11
N ILE A 163 -4.67 -5.13 1.41
CA ILE A 163 -5.66 -4.26 2.05
C ILE A 163 -6.78 -5.07 2.70
N GLY A 164 -7.29 -6.12 2.03
CA GLY A 164 -8.30 -7.01 2.61
C GLY A 164 -7.81 -7.73 3.87
N ALA A 165 -6.56 -8.19 3.89
CA ALA A 165 -5.93 -8.75 5.08
C ALA A 165 -5.77 -7.70 6.20
N THR A 166 -5.39 -6.46 5.83
CA THR A 166 -5.22 -5.35 6.77
C THR A 166 -6.53 -4.95 7.45
N ILE A 167 -7.63 -4.88 6.70
CA ILE A 167 -8.98 -4.60 7.23
C ILE A 167 -9.33 -5.62 8.31
N ARG A 168 -9.14 -6.91 8.01
CA ARG A 168 -9.44 -7.99 8.96
C ARG A 168 -8.53 -7.97 10.19
N ALA A 169 -7.24 -7.69 9.98
CA ALA A 169 -6.28 -7.57 11.07
C ALA A 169 -6.62 -6.38 12.00
N ALA A 170 -7.06 -5.25 11.46
CA ALA A 170 -7.48 -4.08 12.22
C ALA A 170 -8.83 -4.31 12.94
N ALA A 171 -9.79 -4.95 12.28
CA ALA A 171 -11.06 -5.33 12.89
C ALA A 171 -10.85 -6.30 14.07
N ALA A 172 -9.87 -7.21 13.98
CA ALA A 172 -9.49 -8.08 15.10
C ALA A 172 -8.93 -7.32 16.32
N LEU A 173 -8.43 -6.09 16.13
CA LEU A 173 -8.04 -5.17 17.21
C LEU A 173 -9.20 -4.23 17.63
N GLY A 174 -10.37 -4.35 17.02
CA GLY A 174 -11.57 -3.57 17.33
C GLY A 174 -11.65 -2.19 16.66
N PHE A 175 -10.88 -1.94 15.60
CA PHE A 175 -10.82 -0.62 14.93
C PHE A 175 -12.08 -0.27 14.13
N ASP A 176 -12.92 -1.24 13.81
CA ASP A 176 -14.16 -1.05 13.05
C ASP A 176 -15.31 -0.51 13.92
N ASN A 177 -15.26 -0.73 15.24
CA ASN A 177 -16.29 -0.32 16.20
C ASN A 177 -15.69 0.41 17.42
N ILE A 178 -14.81 1.37 17.16
CA ILE A 178 -13.99 2.05 18.20
C ILE A 178 -14.83 2.65 19.34
N HIS A 179 -16.01 3.19 19.05
CA HIS A 179 -16.90 3.77 20.07
C HIS A 179 -17.38 2.74 21.11
N THR A 180 -17.49 1.48 20.70
CA THR A 180 -17.90 0.35 21.55
C THR A 180 -16.70 -0.40 22.11
N ASN A 181 -15.57 -0.38 21.38
CA ASN A 181 -14.38 -1.19 21.67
C ASN A 181 -13.27 -0.45 22.43
N GLN A 182 -13.52 0.74 22.97
CA GLN A 182 -12.49 1.49 23.70
C GLN A 182 -11.83 0.66 24.82
N ALA A 183 -12.64 -0.05 25.62
CA ALA A 183 -12.12 -0.93 26.69
C ALA A 183 -11.25 -2.07 26.15
N VAL A 184 -11.53 -2.56 24.94
CA VAL A 184 -10.72 -3.60 24.29
C VAL A 184 -9.34 -3.04 23.94
N LEU A 185 -9.28 -1.82 23.39
CA LEU A 185 -8.02 -1.16 23.03
C LEU A 185 -7.12 -0.89 24.25
N GLU A 186 -7.72 -0.54 25.39
CA GLU A 186 -7.02 -0.32 26.66
C GLU A 186 -6.50 -1.62 27.29
N CYS A 187 -7.11 -2.77 26.96
CA CYS A 187 -6.72 -4.09 27.45
C CYS A 187 -5.66 -4.79 26.56
N LEU A 188 -5.32 -4.22 25.40
CA LEU A 188 -4.24 -4.74 24.55
C LEU A 188 -2.87 -4.54 25.23
N ASP A 189 -1.91 -5.38 24.86
CA ASP A 189 -0.52 -5.26 25.30
C ASP A 189 0.42 -5.06 24.10
N PRO A 190 0.94 -3.83 23.88
CA PRO A 190 0.66 -2.60 24.63
C PRO A 190 -0.73 -2.01 24.30
N PRO A 191 -1.29 -1.16 25.17
CA PRO A 191 -2.57 -0.53 24.93
C PRO A 191 -2.49 0.42 23.73
N ILE A 192 -3.56 0.44 22.93
CA ILE A 192 -3.63 1.27 21.73
C ILE A 192 -4.44 2.53 22.03
N ASN A 193 -3.89 3.69 21.67
CA ASN A 193 -4.62 4.96 21.79
C ASN A 193 -5.81 4.97 20.81
N VAL A 194 -6.99 5.37 21.31
CA VAL A 194 -8.22 5.48 20.53
C VAL A 194 -8.06 6.36 19.28
N GLU A 195 -7.32 7.47 19.37
CA GLU A 195 -7.11 8.36 18.24
C GLU A 195 -6.21 7.74 17.17
N ASP A 196 -5.18 7.00 17.58
CA ASP A 196 -4.34 6.25 16.64
C ASP A 196 -5.16 5.18 15.92
N ALA A 197 -6.04 4.47 16.63
CA ALA A 197 -6.94 3.49 16.03
C ALA A 197 -7.91 4.14 15.02
N LYS A 198 -8.52 5.29 15.37
CA LYS A 198 -9.43 6.03 14.47
C LYS A 198 -8.70 6.49 13.22
N GLN A 199 -7.52 7.07 13.40
CA GLN A 199 -6.73 7.59 12.30
C GLN A 199 -6.25 6.45 11.38
N THR A 200 -5.85 5.32 11.96
CA THR A 200 -5.48 4.12 11.20
C THR A 200 -6.67 3.55 10.43
N TRP A 201 -7.85 3.46 11.05
CA TRP A 201 -9.08 2.98 10.41
C TRP A 201 -9.50 3.87 9.23
N ARG A 202 -9.44 5.20 9.38
CA ARG A 202 -9.66 6.14 8.28
C ARG A 202 -8.69 5.90 7.12
N GLY A 203 -7.40 5.70 7.44
CA GLY A 203 -6.39 5.36 6.43
C GLY A 203 -6.69 4.06 5.68
N ILE A 204 -7.14 3.02 6.38
CA ILE A 204 -7.58 1.75 5.79
C ILE A 204 -8.73 1.99 4.81
N MET A 205 -9.77 2.71 5.23
CA MET A 205 -10.93 2.98 4.39
C MET A 205 -10.56 3.81 3.14
N CYS A 206 -9.61 4.73 3.24
CA CYS A 206 -9.12 5.48 2.08
C CYS A 206 -8.48 4.57 1.02
N ILE A 207 -7.69 3.57 1.42
CA ILE A 207 -7.02 2.64 0.49
C ILE A 207 -7.99 1.59 -0.05
N ASP A 208 -8.90 1.11 0.79
CA ASP A 208 -9.89 0.12 0.38
C ASP A 208 -10.85 0.68 -0.67
N ASN A 209 -11.42 1.87 -0.40
CA ASN A 209 -12.34 2.53 -1.34
C ASN A 209 -11.69 2.81 -2.69
N THR A 210 -10.41 3.18 -2.73
CA THR A 210 -9.68 3.41 -3.98
C THR A 210 -9.45 2.10 -4.76
N SER A 211 -9.12 1.02 -4.04
CA SER A 211 -8.93 -0.32 -4.62
C SER A 211 -10.23 -0.94 -5.14
N ILE A 212 -11.32 -0.86 -4.38
CA ILE A 212 -12.65 -1.36 -4.76
C ILE A 212 -13.19 -0.57 -5.96
N THR A 213 -13.09 0.76 -5.93
CA THR A 213 -13.60 1.57 -7.05
C THR A 213 -12.83 1.28 -8.35
N LEU A 214 -11.55 0.93 -8.28
CA LEU A 214 -10.79 0.50 -9.47
C LEU A 214 -11.33 -0.83 -10.01
N PHE A 215 -11.50 -1.84 -9.15
CA PHE A 215 -12.03 -3.15 -9.56
C PHE A 215 -13.45 -3.05 -10.12
N VAL A 216 -14.33 -2.31 -9.44
CA VAL A 216 -15.73 -2.13 -9.86
C VAL A 216 -15.81 -1.32 -11.15
N PHE A 217 -15.06 -0.23 -11.29
CA PHE A 217 -15.02 0.54 -12.54
C PHE A 217 -14.48 -0.30 -13.70
N TRP A 218 -13.38 -1.02 -13.48
CA TRP A 218 -12.79 -1.92 -14.48
C TRP A 218 -13.74 -3.05 -14.90
N ALA A 219 -14.42 -3.69 -13.93
CA ALA A 219 -15.37 -4.75 -14.20
C ALA A 219 -16.68 -4.27 -14.88
N ASN A 220 -17.03 -2.98 -14.73
CA ASN A 220 -18.29 -2.41 -15.25
C ASN A 220 -18.10 -1.49 -16.47
N LEU A 221 -16.90 -1.38 -17.02
CA LEU A 221 -16.57 -0.57 -18.21
C LEU A 221 -17.30 -0.99 -19.49
N GLN A 222 -18.20 -1.99 -19.43
CA GLN A 222 -18.80 -2.62 -20.61
C GLN A 222 -20.32 -2.46 -20.78
N ARG A 223 -21.04 -1.62 -20.02
CA ARG A 223 -22.45 -1.32 -20.36
C ARG A 223 -22.89 0.09 -19.98
N PRO A 224 -23.65 0.74 -20.88
CA PRO A 224 -25.03 1.04 -20.51
C PRO A 224 -26.05 0.85 -21.64
N ASN A 225 -27.27 0.44 -21.26
CA ASN A 225 -28.49 0.55 -22.06
C ASN A 225 -29.53 1.30 -21.19
N ASN A 226 -29.54 2.63 -21.22
CA ASN A 226 -30.72 3.44 -20.87
C ASN A 226 -30.47 4.94 -21.11
N ASP A 227 -31.27 5.55 -21.98
CA ASP A 227 -30.93 6.82 -22.65
C ASP A 227 -31.28 8.11 -21.87
N SER A 228 -32.14 8.08 -20.84
CA SER A 228 -32.56 9.30 -20.13
C SER A 228 -31.63 9.76 -19.01
N CYS A 229 -30.81 8.86 -18.44
CA CYS A 229 -29.80 9.21 -17.43
C CYS A 229 -28.46 9.65 -18.05
N VAL A 230 -28.25 9.41 -19.35
CA VAL A 230 -26.96 9.59 -20.02
C VAL A 230 -26.57 11.07 -20.06
N PHE A 231 -27.47 11.98 -20.44
CA PHE A 231 -27.11 13.40 -20.60
C PHE A 231 -26.71 14.08 -19.28
N SER A 232 -27.48 13.84 -18.20
CA SER A 232 -27.13 14.37 -16.87
C SER A 232 -25.87 13.72 -16.31
N ALA A 233 -25.65 12.44 -16.57
CA ALA A 233 -24.42 11.74 -16.20
C ALA A 233 -23.21 12.25 -16.99
N GLU A 234 -23.36 12.50 -18.29
CA GLU A 234 -22.32 13.05 -19.17
C GLU A 234 -21.89 14.43 -18.68
N ALA A 235 -22.85 15.30 -18.36
CA ALA A 235 -22.57 16.64 -17.84
C ALA A 235 -21.83 16.61 -16.49
N PHE A 236 -22.19 15.68 -15.61
CA PHE A 236 -21.53 15.47 -14.32
C PHE A 236 -20.11 14.92 -14.49
N LEU A 237 -19.93 13.92 -15.37
CA LEU A 237 -18.62 13.36 -15.70
C LEU A 237 -17.69 14.41 -16.31
N ALA A 238 -18.20 15.21 -17.25
CA ALA A 238 -17.43 16.31 -17.85
C ALA A 238 -16.98 17.32 -16.80
N SER A 239 -17.87 17.73 -15.88
CA SER A 239 -17.53 18.65 -14.80
C SER A 239 -16.48 18.08 -13.85
N ALA A 240 -16.60 16.81 -13.48
CA ALA A 240 -15.60 16.15 -12.61
C ALA A 240 -14.22 16.06 -13.31
N VAL A 241 -14.21 15.81 -14.62
CA VAL A 241 -12.97 15.82 -15.41
C VAL A 241 -12.39 17.23 -15.50
N GLU A 242 -13.21 18.26 -15.68
CA GLU A 242 -12.77 19.68 -15.65
C GLU A 242 -12.09 20.04 -14.33
N ASP A 243 -12.71 19.71 -13.19
CA ASP A 243 -12.15 19.97 -11.86
C ASP A 243 -10.79 19.28 -11.67
N ILE A 244 -10.67 18.04 -12.14
CA ILE A 244 -9.42 17.28 -12.12
C ILE A 244 -8.35 17.97 -12.99
N LEU A 245 -8.71 18.44 -14.18
CA LEU A 245 -7.79 19.11 -15.10
C LEU A 245 -7.35 20.48 -14.60
N ASP A 246 -8.24 21.27 -14.00
CA ASP A 246 -7.91 22.57 -13.41
C ASP A 246 -6.90 22.39 -12.25
N HIS A 247 -7.12 21.36 -11.42
CA HIS A 247 -6.17 20.99 -10.38
C HIS A 247 -4.79 20.61 -10.96
N PHE A 248 -4.73 19.88 -12.08
CA PHE A 248 -3.46 19.57 -12.73
C PHE A 248 -2.75 20.80 -13.27
N GLN A 249 -3.46 21.73 -13.90
CA GLN A 249 -2.87 22.96 -14.43
C GLN A 249 -2.20 23.77 -13.31
N HIS A 250 -2.84 23.84 -12.14
CA HIS A 250 -2.25 24.48 -10.97
C HIS A 250 -0.99 23.76 -10.44
N LEU A 251 -0.95 22.42 -10.50
CA LEU A 251 0.24 21.64 -10.15
C LEU A 251 1.38 21.81 -11.18
N GLU A 252 1.05 21.90 -12.47
CA GLU A 252 2.04 22.14 -13.53
C GLU A 252 2.64 23.55 -13.43
N TYR A 253 1.82 24.55 -13.13
CA TYR A 253 2.24 25.94 -12.97
C TYR A 253 3.23 26.14 -11.81
N LYS A 254 3.07 25.40 -10.71
CA LYS A 254 3.94 25.52 -9.53
C LYS A 254 5.33 24.90 -9.69
N HIS A 255 5.61 24.15 -10.76
CA HIS A 255 6.94 23.66 -11.20
C HIS A 255 7.87 23.00 -10.15
N SER A 256 7.43 22.71 -8.93
CA SER A 256 8.29 22.10 -7.91
C SER A 256 8.22 20.58 -7.97
N ALA A 257 9.36 19.92 -8.15
CA ALA A 257 9.47 18.46 -8.08
C ALA A 257 8.96 17.92 -6.72
N VAL A 258 9.12 18.71 -5.66
CA VAL A 258 8.66 18.43 -4.29
C VAL A 258 7.13 18.28 -4.19
N ALA A 259 6.36 18.95 -5.04
CA ALA A 259 4.90 18.78 -5.09
C ALA A 259 4.48 17.41 -5.62
N LEU A 260 5.31 16.76 -6.45
CA LEU A 260 5.01 15.44 -7.00
C LEU A 260 5.24 14.32 -5.99
N ASP A 261 6.22 14.51 -5.10
CA ASP A 261 6.57 13.54 -4.06
C ASP A 261 5.56 13.50 -2.91
N SER A 262 4.81 14.59 -2.75
CA SER A 262 3.70 14.72 -1.80
C SER A 262 2.34 14.47 -2.44
N LEU A 263 2.28 14.08 -3.71
CA LEU A 263 1.02 13.71 -4.34
C LEU A 263 0.55 12.35 -3.84
N PRO A 264 -0.70 12.24 -3.38
CA PRO A 264 -1.23 10.97 -2.98
C PRO A 264 -1.33 10.00 -4.15
N ILE A 265 -1.07 8.71 -3.88
CA ILE A 265 -1.10 7.69 -4.94
C ILE A 265 -2.47 7.58 -5.63
N PHE A 266 -3.55 7.84 -4.90
CA PHE A 266 -4.91 7.80 -5.43
C PHE A 266 -5.19 8.85 -6.51
N VAL A 267 -4.40 9.92 -6.58
CA VAL A 267 -4.50 10.89 -7.69
C VAL A 267 -4.25 10.18 -9.01
N SER A 268 -3.26 9.26 -9.09
CA SER A 268 -2.95 8.51 -10.32
C SER A 268 -4.15 7.76 -10.89
N GLN A 269 -4.97 7.18 -10.02
CA GLN A 269 -6.20 6.48 -10.40
C GLN A 269 -7.26 7.45 -10.92
N SER A 270 -7.44 8.59 -10.27
CA SER A 270 -8.38 9.63 -10.73
C SER A 270 -7.99 10.16 -12.11
N ILE A 271 -6.69 10.38 -12.36
CA ILE A 271 -6.19 10.81 -13.68
C ILE A 271 -6.51 9.75 -14.73
N PHE A 272 -6.20 8.49 -14.43
CA PHE A 272 -6.42 7.39 -15.35
C PHE A 272 -7.90 7.22 -15.68
N LYS A 273 -8.78 7.25 -14.68
CA LYS A 273 -10.23 7.19 -14.88
C LYS A 273 -10.75 8.35 -15.72
N ALA A 274 -10.27 9.58 -15.48
CA ALA A 274 -10.61 10.73 -16.31
C ALA A 274 -10.19 10.51 -17.77
N ALA A 275 -8.99 9.99 -18.01
CA ALA A 275 -8.49 9.68 -19.35
C ALA A 275 -9.33 8.60 -20.06
N VAL A 276 -9.73 7.54 -19.35
CA VAL A 276 -10.62 6.49 -19.86
C VAL A 276 -11.99 7.07 -20.22
N VAL A 277 -12.60 7.87 -19.33
CA VAL A 277 -13.89 8.53 -19.57
C VAL A 277 -13.80 9.46 -20.79
N LEU A 278 -12.72 10.23 -20.93
CA LEU A 278 -12.46 11.06 -22.12
C LEU A 278 -12.34 10.23 -23.41
N THR A 279 -11.85 8.99 -23.32
CA THR A 279 -11.62 8.12 -24.49
C THR A 279 -12.89 7.39 -24.94
N HIS A 280 -13.71 6.94 -23.99
CA HIS A 280 -14.89 6.10 -24.27
C HIS A 280 -16.22 6.84 -24.20
N GLU A 281 -16.47 7.59 -23.13
CA GLU A 281 -17.79 8.17 -22.83
C GLU A 281 -17.94 9.60 -23.35
N LEU A 282 -16.88 10.40 -23.21
CA LEU A 282 -16.88 11.83 -23.58
C LEU A 282 -16.20 12.10 -24.93
N LYS A 283 -16.00 11.07 -25.76
CA LYS A 283 -15.22 11.15 -27.01
C LYS A 283 -15.67 12.28 -27.95
N TYR A 284 -16.96 12.59 -27.96
CA TYR A 284 -17.57 13.59 -28.84
C TYR A 284 -18.20 14.76 -28.09
N THR A 285 -17.92 14.91 -26.79
CA THR A 285 -18.51 16.00 -26.00
C THR A 285 -18.01 17.36 -26.49
N SER A 286 -18.90 18.35 -26.52
CA SER A 286 -18.55 19.72 -26.94
C SER A 286 -18.09 20.61 -25.78
N ARG A 287 -18.16 20.11 -24.53
CA ARG A 287 -17.81 20.90 -23.32
C ARG A 287 -16.30 21.01 -23.11
N LEU A 288 -15.57 20.00 -23.58
CA LEU A 288 -14.14 19.83 -23.33
C LEU A 288 -13.38 19.66 -24.64
N ASP A 289 -12.17 20.23 -24.71
CA ASP A 289 -11.20 19.83 -25.73
C ASP A 289 -10.62 18.46 -25.34
N VAL A 290 -11.31 17.39 -25.74
CA VAL A 290 -10.98 16.00 -25.39
C VAL A 290 -9.52 15.67 -25.70
N ARG A 291 -9.01 16.14 -26.84
CA ARG A 291 -7.63 15.86 -27.27
C ARG A 291 -6.63 16.54 -26.33
N LYS A 292 -6.83 17.83 -26.04
CA LYS A 292 -5.97 18.57 -25.10
C LYS A 292 -6.05 17.99 -23.69
N SER A 293 -7.26 17.70 -23.21
CA SER A 293 -7.50 17.10 -21.90
C SER A 293 -6.83 15.74 -21.75
N LEU A 294 -6.94 14.87 -22.75
CA LEU A 294 -6.28 13.56 -22.74
C LEU A 294 -4.75 13.70 -22.75
N MET A 295 -4.21 14.66 -23.49
CA MET A 295 -2.77 14.95 -23.46
C MET A 295 -2.31 15.43 -22.08
N SER A 296 -3.07 16.30 -21.41
CA SER A 296 -2.78 16.71 -20.03
C SER A 296 -2.79 15.53 -19.06
N CYS A 297 -3.77 14.62 -19.15
CA CYS A 297 -3.79 13.39 -18.37
C CYS A 297 -2.54 12.52 -18.62
N LYS A 298 -2.17 12.31 -19.90
CA LYS A 298 -0.98 11.51 -20.27
C LYS A 298 0.32 12.14 -19.73
N VAL A 299 0.46 13.46 -19.82
CA VAL A 299 1.63 14.18 -19.26
C VAL A 299 1.73 13.96 -17.76
N MET A 300 0.61 14.08 -17.04
CA MET A 300 0.61 13.93 -15.59
C MET A 300 0.90 12.49 -15.16
N LEU A 301 0.31 11.48 -15.82
CA LEU A 301 0.63 10.07 -15.61
C LEU A 301 2.11 9.78 -15.85
N LYS A 302 2.71 10.39 -16.87
CA LYS A 302 4.16 10.28 -17.16
C LYS A 302 5.00 10.90 -16.04
N ARG A 303 4.59 12.03 -15.47
CA ARG A 303 5.28 12.62 -14.30
C ARG A 303 5.18 11.70 -13.08
N ILE A 304 4.00 11.18 -12.79
CA ILE A 304 3.75 10.23 -11.70
C ILE A 304 4.61 8.97 -11.88
N SER A 305 4.80 8.50 -13.12
CA SER A 305 5.61 7.30 -13.42
C SER A 305 7.06 7.36 -12.93
N LYS A 306 7.60 8.57 -12.69
CA LYS A 306 8.95 8.77 -12.12
C LYS A 306 9.07 8.28 -10.68
N ARG A 307 7.96 8.28 -9.94
CA ARG A 307 7.89 7.78 -8.55
C ARG A 307 7.11 6.48 -8.47
N TRP A 308 5.97 6.41 -9.14
CA TRP A 308 5.01 5.33 -9.04
C TRP A 308 4.80 4.65 -10.39
N LEU A 309 5.30 3.41 -10.53
CA LEU A 309 5.31 2.67 -11.79
C LEU A 309 3.92 2.47 -12.39
N VAL A 310 2.86 2.51 -11.57
CA VAL A 310 1.47 2.41 -12.04
C VAL A 310 1.12 3.47 -13.08
N GLY A 311 1.72 4.67 -13.00
CA GLY A 311 1.50 5.73 -13.99
C GLY A 311 1.91 5.32 -15.40
N LYS A 312 2.98 4.52 -15.53
CA LYS A 312 3.41 3.96 -16.81
C LYS A 312 2.44 2.88 -17.31
N GLN A 313 2.02 1.98 -16.44
CA GLN A 313 1.07 0.92 -16.82
C GLN A 313 -0.26 1.52 -17.32
N TYR A 314 -0.73 2.59 -16.68
CA TYR A 314 -1.89 3.35 -17.14
C TYR A 314 -1.68 4.00 -18.52
N LEU A 315 -0.46 4.49 -18.81
CA LEU A 315 -0.15 5.02 -20.15
C LEU A 315 -0.16 3.93 -21.21
N GLU A 316 0.49 2.79 -20.95
CA GLU A 316 0.51 1.64 -21.86
C GLU A 316 -0.91 1.17 -22.17
N TYR A 317 -1.78 1.11 -21.15
CA TYR A 317 -3.19 0.78 -21.32
C TYR A 317 -3.94 1.77 -22.22
N LEU A 318 -3.75 3.08 -22.01
CA LEU A 318 -4.37 4.12 -22.83
C LEU A 318 -3.84 4.17 -24.27
N GLU A 319 -2.72 3.53 -24.55
CA GLU A 319 -2.14 3.40 -25.90
C GLU A 319 -2.61 2.12 -26.60
N THR A 320 -2.91 1.06 -25.87
CA THR A 320 -3.46 -0.19 -26.44
C THR A 320 -4.94 -0.10 -26.80
N ASP A 321 -5.71 0.79 -26.16
CA ASP A 321 -7.15 0.99 -26.40
C ASP A 321 -7.45 2.05 -27.50
N GLN A 322 -6.43 2.64 -28.15
CA GLN A 322 -6.57 3.59 -29.27
C GLN A 322 -6.53 2.89 -30.64
#